data_AF-A0A976CUP0-F1
#
_entry.id   AF-A0A976CUP0-F1
#
_cell.length_a   1.000
_cell.length_b   1.000
_cell.length_c   1.000
_cell.angle_alpha   90.00
_cell.angle_beta   90.00
_cell.angle_gamma   90.00
#
_symmetry.space_group_name_H-M   'P 1'
#
loop_
_entity.id
_entity.type
_entity.pdbx_description
1 polymer ?
#
loop_
_entity_poly.entity_id
_entity_poly.type
_entity_poly.pdbx_seq_one_letter_code
_entity_poly.pdbx_strand_id
1 'polypeptide(L)'
;MIAVAQPLATVMASIKNADEFSYTIRDFADRFHESPDPSLLATAPDLLEPTLQDDGVADAWIASVAAYLAETHGMPTPLWTRGAARCLTKPWFAAKSPNLKAILLQESPAAFRVRNLFVSANALSRA
;
A
#
# COMPACT_ATOMS: atom_id res chain seq x y z
N MET A 1 -0.46 26.30 10.15
CA MET A 1 -1.58 25.48 9.64
C MET A 1 -1.08 24.06 9.55
N ILE A 2 -1.58 23.16 10.40
CA ILE A 2 -1.29 21.73 10.24
C ILE A 2 -2.09 21.31 9.01
N ALA A 3 -1.43 20.87 7.95
CA ALA A 3 -2.12 20.41 6.75
C ALA A 3 -3.01 19.22 7.16
N VAL A 4 -4.32 19.35 6.95
CA VAL A 4 -5.26 18.26 7.21
C VAL A 4 -4.88 17.08 6.31
N ALA A 5 -4.75 15.88 6.89
CA ALA A 5 -4.47 14.68 6.12
C ALA A 5 -5.56 14.48 5.05
N GLN A 6 -5.15 14.29 3.80
CA GLN A 6 -6.07 14.07 2.69
C GLN A 6 -6.42 12.59 2.56
N PRO A 7 -7.64 12.24 2.09
CA PRO A 7 -8.01 10.85 1.86
C PRO A 7 -7.08 10.14 0.87
N LEU A 8 -6.88 8.82 1.07
CA LEU A 8 -6.04 7.97 0.23
C LEU A 8 -6.43 8.07 -1.25
N ALA A 9 -7.73 8.07 -1.55
CA ALA A 9 -8.22 8.22 -2.92
C ALA A 9 -7.78 9.55 -3.56
N THR A 10 -7.80 10.65 -2.80
CA THR A 10 -7.41 11.97 -3.30
C THR A 10 -5.92 12.05 -3.58
N VAL A 11 -5.07 11.54 -2.69
CA VAL A 11 -3.61 11.57 -2.89
C VAL A 11 -3.16 10.64 -4.02
N MET A 12 -3.85 9.51 -4.22
CA MET A 12 -3.52 8.58 -5.31
C MET A 12 -3.99 9.09 -6.69
N ALA A 13 -5.00 9.97 -6.74
CA ALA A 13 -5.52 10.51 -8.00
C ALA A 13 -4.54 11.44 -8.74
N SER A 14 -3.53 11.98 -8.05
CA SER A 14 -2.52 12.86 -8.68
C SER A 14 -1.34 12.12 -9.28
N ILE A 15 -1.21 10.81 -9.03
CA ILE A 15 -0.04 10.01 -9.38
C ILE A 15 0.09 9.86 -10.90
N LYS A 16 1.29 10.14 -11.42
CA LYS A 16 1.61 10.01 -12.86
C LYS A 16 2.73 9.02 -13.16
N ASN A 17 3.53 8.67 -12.17
CA ASN A 17 4.69 7.79 -12.33
C ASN A 17 5.04 7.05 -11.03
N ALA A 18 5.92 6.06 -11.13
CA ALA A 18 6.27 5.17 -10.03
C ALA A 18 7.06 5.84 -8.89
N ASP A 19 7.85 6.88 -9.19
CA ASP A 19 8.62 7.62 -8.18
C ASP A 19 7.69 8.46 -7.32
N GLU A 20 6.76 9.18 -7.96
CA GLU A 20 5.71 9.94 -7.29
C GLU A 20 4.81 9.03 -6.46
N PHE A 21 4.43 7.87 -6.99
CA PHE A 21 3.69 6.85 -6.25
C PHE A 21 4.41 6.43 -4.97
N SER A 22 5.67 6.03 -5.10
CA SER A 22 6.51 5.53 -4.01
C SER A 22 6.68 6.54 -2.88
N TYR A 23 6.83 7.82 -3.22
CA TYR A 23 6.91 8.89 -2.23
C TYR A 23 5.55 9.13 -1.57
N THR A 24 4.50 9.30 -2.37
CA THR A 24 3.17 9.71 -1.89
C THR A 24 2.53 8.66 -0.99
N ILE A 25 2.70 7.37 -1.29
CA ILE A 25 2.13 6.29 -0.47
C ILE A 25 2.79 6.20 0.92
N ARG A 26 4.10 6.50 1.01
CA ARG A 26 4.84 6.54 2.28
C ARG A 26 4.46 7.78 3.09
N ASP A 27 4.46 8.95 2.45
CA ASP A 27 4.02 10.21 3.08
C ASP A 27 2.58 10.11 3.60
N PHE A 28 1.67 9.46 2.87
CA PHE A 28 0.32 9.17 3.35
C PHE A 28 0.34 8.28 4.60
N ALA A 29 1.09 7.16 4.59
CA ALA A 29 1.17 6.25 5.73
C ALA A 29 1.74 6.95 6.98
N ASP A 30 2.77 7.78 6.81
CA ASP A 30 3.35 8.58 7.90
C ASP A 30 2.31 9.53 8.52
N ARG A 31 1.59 10.29 7.68
CA ARG A 31 0.52 11.20 8.16
C ARG A 31 -0.62 10.46 8.83
N PHE A 32 -0.97 9.27 8.33
CA PHE A 32 -1.98 8.43 8.96
C PHE A 32 -1.51 7.94 10.33
N HIS A 33 -0.24 7.61 10.51
CA HIS A 33 0.30 7.27 11.83
C HIS A 33 0.27 8.44 12.82
N GLU A 34 0.48 9.67 12.34
CA GLU A 34 0.41 10.88 13.17
C GLU A 34 -1.03 11.23 13.60
N SER A 35 -2.01 11.04 12.70
CA SER A 35 -3.41 11.38 12.96
C SER A 35 -4.33 10.33 12.30
N PRO A 36 -4.51 9.15 12.93
CA PRO A 36 -5.26 8.06 12.33
C PRO A 36 -6.75 8.37 12.29
N ASP A 37 -7.32 8.33 11.09
CA ASP A 37 -8.75 8.54 10.86
C ASP A 37 -9.26 7.55 9.78
N PRO A 38 -10.21 6.64 10.12
CA PRO A 38 -10.79 5.71 9.16
C PRO A 38 -11.38 6.38 7.91
N SER A 39 -11.83 7.63 8.02
CA SER A 39 -12.40 8.39 6.90
C SER A 39 -11.40 8.57 5.75
N LEU A 40 -10.09 8.60 6.06
CA LEU A 40 -9.01 8.70 5.07
C LEU A 40 -8.89 7.44 4.20
N LEU A 41 -9.42 6.30 4.65
CA LEU A 41 -9.39 5.02 3.96
C LEU A 41 -10.76 4.59 3.41
N ALA A 42 -11.81 5.41 3.62
CA ALA A 42 -13.18 5.02 3.31
C ALA A 42 -13.42 4.84 1.81
N THR A 43 -12.84 5.72 1.00
CA THR A 43 -12.98 5.70 -0.46
C THR A 43 -11.86 4.92 -1.12
N ALA A 44 -12.21 3.99 -2.00
CA ALA A 44 -11.25 3.30 -2.84
C ALA A 44 -10.62 4.28 -3.84
N PRO A 45 -9.29 4.30 -3.99
CA PRO A 45 -8.65 4.98 -5.11
C PRO A 45 -9.06 4.34 -6.45
N ASP A 46 -8.91 5.09 -7.54
CA ASP A 46 -8.95 4.52 -8.89
C ASP A 46 -7.78 3.56 -9.11
N LEU A 47 -7.90 2.68 -10.11
CA LEU A 47 -6.81 1.76 -10.47
C LEU A 47 -5.70 2.54 -11.17
N LEU A 48 -4.46 2.35 -10.70
CA LEU A 48 -3.28 3.00 -11.26
C LEU A 48 -2.59 2.17 -12.34
N GLU A 49 -2.91 0.88 -12.47
CA GLU A 49 -2.31 0.00 -13.48
C GLU A 49 -2.33 0.60 -14.91
N PRO A 50 -3.43 1.21 -15.41
CA PRO A 50 -3.43 1.80 -16.74
C PRO A 50 -2.47 2.99 -16.90
N THR A 51 -2.16 3.68 -15.79
CA THR A 51 -1.27 4.85 -15.75
C THR A 51 0.19 4.44 -15.56
N LEU A 52 0.46 3.46 -14.69
CA LEU A 52 1.81 3.06 -14.29
C LEU A 52 2.35 1.88 -15.10
N GLN A 53 1.47 1.10 -15.75
CA GLN A 53 1.81 -0.08 -16.56
C GLN A 53 2.72 -1.06 -15.79
N ASP A 54 2.40 -1.30 -14.52
CA ASP A 54 3.21 -2.04 -13.56
C ASP A 54 2.63 -3.41 -13.17
N ASP A 55 1.75 -3.96 -14.02
CA ASP A 55 1.02 -5.21 -13.79
C ASP A 55 0.17 -5.21 -12.49
N GLY A 56 -0.23 -4.03 -12.00
CA GLY A 56 -1.10 -3.87 -10.81
C GLY A 56 -0.35 -3.89 -9.48
N VAL A 57 0.98 -3.75 -9.50
CA VAL A 57 1.82 -3.74 -8.28
C VAL A 57 1.44 -2.57 -7.37
N ALA A 58 1.31 -1.36 -7.90
CA ALA A 58 0.86 -0.18 -7.16
C ALA A 58 -0.53 -0.39 -6.58
N ASP A 59 -1.44 -0.99 -7.35
CA ASP A 59 -2.81 -1.24 -6.91
C ASP A 59 -2.89 -2.21 -5.74
N ALA A 60 -2.10 -3.29 -5.78
CA ALA A 60 -1.96 -4.22 -4.66
C ALA A 60 -1.29 -3.57 -3.45
N TRP A 61 -0.33 -2.66 -3.68
CA TRP A 61 0.38 -1.96 -2.63
C TRP A 61 -0.55 -0.98 -1.90
N ILE A 62 -1.37 -0.21 -2.62
CA ILE A 62 -2.40 0.68 -2.06
C ILE A 62 -3.33 -0.08 -1.12
N ALA A 63 -3.86 -1.22 -1.56
CA ALA A 63 -4.75 -2.03 -0.73
C ALA A 63 -4.04 -2.66 0.46
N SER A 64 -2.76 -3.04 0.31
CA SER A 64 -1.94 -3.56 1.41
C SER A 64 -1.69 -2.51 2.48
N VAL A 65 -1.36 -1.27 2.08
CA VAL A 65 -1.16 -0.14 3.00
C VAL A 65 -2.44 0.18 3.74
N ALA A 66 -3.57 0.33 3.03
CA ALA A 66 -4.84 0.64 3.67
C ALA A 66 -5.27 -0.44 4.66
N ALA A 67 -5.10 -1.73 4.31
CA ALA A 67 -5.41 -2.83 5.21
C ALA A 67 -4.46 -2.86 6.42
N TYR A 68 -3.16 -2.70 6.19
CA TYR A 68 -2.16 -2.67 7.25
C TYR A 68 -2.39 -1.52 8.24
N LEU A 69 -2.67 -0.31 7.74
CA LEU A 69 -2.96 0.84 8.59
C LEU A 69 -4.24 0.63 9.41
N ALA A 70 -5.31 0.13 8.79
CA ALA A 70 -6.53 -0.18 9.53
C ALA A 70 -6.29 -1.23 10.63
N GLU A 71 -5.60 -2.33 10.30
CA GLU A 71 -5.29 -3.42 11.24
C GLU A 71 -4.41 -2.94 12.40
N THR A 72 -3.35 -2.19 12.12
CA THR A 72 -2.40 -1.71 13.15
C THR A 72 -3.00 -0.68 14.09
N HIS A 73 -4.02 0.06 13.66
CA HIS A 73 -4.75 1.03 14.49
C HIS A 73 -6.06 0.47 15.07
N GLY A 74 -6.32 -0.83 14.97
CA GLY A 74 -7.53 -1.46 15.53
C GLY A 74 -8.83 -1.05 14.84
N MET A 75 -8.76 -0.60 13.60
CA MET A 75 -9.88 -0.13 12.79
C MET A 75 -10.38 -1.25 11.85
N PRO A 76 -11.65 -1.20 11.42
CA PRO A 76 -12.15 -2.13 10.41
C PRO A 76 -11.42 -1.95 9.07
N THR A 77 -10.88 -3.05 8.52
CA THR A 77 -10.28 -3.06 7.19
C THR A 77 -11.31 -2.69 6.11
N PRO A 78 -11.06 -1.70 5.24
CA PRO A 78 -12.00 -1.32 4.20
C PRO A 78 -12.26 -2.47 3.21
N LEU A 79 -13.53 -2.71 2.87
CA LEU A 79 -13.92 -3.84 2.01
C LEU A 79 -13.29 -3.78 0.61
N TRP A 80 -13.10 -2.58 0.06
CA TRP A 80 -12.52 -2.38 -1.26
C TRP A 80 -11.09 -2.93 -1.37
N THR A 81 -10.36 -3.04 -0.25
CA THR A 81 -8.99 -3.59 -0.25
C THR A 81 -8.97 -5.06 -0.67
N ARG A 82 -10.10 -5.77 -0.60
CA ARG A 82 -10.22 -7.21 -0.91
C ARG A 82 -10.55 -7.49 -2.38
N GLY A 83 -10.72 -6.46 -3.21
CA GLY A 83 -11.07 -6.61 -4.62
C GLY A 83 -9.97 -7.35 -5.40
N ALA A 84 -10.36 -8.20 -6.36
CA ALA A 84 -9.43 -9.00 -7.15
C ALA A 84 -8.41 -8.14 -7.93
N ALA A 85 -8.81 -6.95 -8.40
CA ALA A 85 -7.93 -5.98 -9.06
C ALA A 85 -6.86 -5.37 -8.13
N ARG A 86 -6.94 -5.63 -6.82
CA ARG A 86 -5.99 -5.19 -5.79
C ARG A 86 -5.16 -6.37 -5.24
N CYS A 87 -5.17 -7.50 -5.94
CA CYS A 87 -4.41 -8.69 -5.59
C CYS A 87 -3.62 -9.14 -6.82
N LEU A 88 -2.31 -9.37 -6.66
CA LEU A 88 -1.51 -9.88 -7.77
C LEU A 88 -1.80 -11.37 -8.00
N THR A 89 -1.82 -11.78 -9.27
CA THR A 89 -1.96 -13.19 -9.64
C THR A 89 -0.64 -13.96 -9.49
N LYS A 90 0.49 -13.25 -9.50
CA LYS A 90 1.84 -13.80 -9.34
C LYS A 90 2.56 -13.11 -8.19
N PRO A 91 3.41 -13.85 -7.43
CA PRO A 91 4.29 -13.26 -6.43
C PRO A 91 5.16 -12.14 -6.98
N TRP A 92 5.12 -10.98 -6.34
CA TRP A 92 6.05 -9.88 -6.57
C TRP A 92 6.98 -9.73 -5.36
N PHE A 93 8.27 -9.58 -5.61
CA PHE A 93 9.29 -9.46 -4.57
C PHE A 93 10.06 -8.16 -4.74
N ALA A 94 10.21 -7.41 -3.64
CA ALA A 94 11.07 -6.22 -3.61
C ALA A 94 12.56 -6.55 -3.84
N ALA A 95 12.96 -7.81 -3.65
CA ALA A 95 14.33 -8.28 -3.86
C ALA A 95 14.47 -9.22 -5.06
N LYS A 96 15.61 -9.12 -5.75
CA LYS A 96 15.94 -9.96 -6.90
C LYS A 96 16.61 -11.29 -6.53
N SER A 97 17.41 -11.33 -5.46
CA SER A 97 18.20 -12.52 -5.12
C SER A 97 17.35 -13.60 -4.42
N PRO A 98 17.59 -14.91 -4.68
CA PRO A 98 16.83 -15.99 -4.06
C PRO A 98 16.86 -15.98 -2.52
N ASN A 99 18.02 -15.70 -1.94
CA ASN A 99 18.18 -15.65 -0.48
C ASN A 99 17.34 -14.54 0.15
N LEU A 100 17.31 -13.35 -0.47
CA LEU A 100 16.47 -12.27 0.02
C LEU A 100 14.99 -12.57 -0.19
N LYS A 101 14.59 -13.21 -1.30
CA LYS A 101 13.19 -13.63 -1.49
C LYS A 101 12.72 -14.56 -0.37
N ALA A 102 13.56 -15.50 0.07
CA ALA A 102 13.24 -16.39 1.19
C ALA A 102 13.01 -15.61 2.50
N ILE A 103 13.81 -14.58 2.76
CA ILE A 103 13.63 -13.66 3.89
C ILE A 103 12.30 -12.90 3.76
N LEU A 104 12.01 -12.33 2.58
CA LEU A 104 10.77 -11.58 2.36
C LEU A 104 9.52 -12.46 2.53
N LEU A 105 9.55 -13.74 2.16
CA LEU A 105 8.43 -14.67 2.43
C LEU A 105 8.09 -14.76 3.92
N GLN A 106 9.10 -14.69 4.78
CA GLN A 106 8.95 -14.80 6.23
C GLN A 106 8.57 -13.46 6.88
N GLU A 107 9.19 -12.37 6.44
CA GLU A 107 9.05 -11.04 7.08
C GLU A 107 7.83 -10.23 6.61
N SER A 108 7.31 -10.51 5.41
CA SER A 108 6.26 -9.68 4.82
C SER A 108 5.02 -9.60 5.72
N PRO A 109 4.49 -8.39 5.98
CA PRO A 109 3.27 -8.26 6.78
C PRO A 109 2.10 -9.01 6.13
N ALA A 110 1.16 -9.49 6.95
CA ALA A 110 0.03 -10.30 6.48
C ALA A 110 -0.79 -9.59 5.39
N ALA A 111 -1.06 -8.29 5.57
CA ALA A 111 -1.77 -7.45 4.59
C ALA A 111 -1.10 -7.42 3.20
N PHE A 112 0.22 -7.56 3.11
CA PHE A 112 0.95 -7.63 1.85
C PHE A 112 0.97 -9.06 1.29
N ARG A 113 1.24 -10.06 2.14
CA ARG A 113 1.32 -11.46 1.74
C ARG A 113 0.06 -11.98 1.08
N VAL A 114 -1.11 -11.63 1.62
CA VAL A 114 -2.41 -12.05 1.05
C VAL A 114 -2.66 -11.49 -0.36
N ARG A 115 -1.88 -10.50 -0.79
CA ARG A 115 -1.93 -9.86 -2.12
C ARG A 115 -0.76 -10.23 -3.01
N ASN A 116 0.01 -11.27 -2.65
CA ASN A 116 1.22 -11.70 -3.35
C ASN A 116 2.33 -10.64 -3.40
N LEU A 117 2.33 -9.68 -2.47
CA LEU A 117 3.40 -8.72 -2.29
C LEU A 117 4.34 -9.16 -1.18
N PHE A 118 5.61 -9.32 -1.54
CA PHE A 118 6.66 -9.71 -0.60
C PHE A 118 7.67 -8.58 -0.43
N VAL A 119 7.63 -7.95 0.74
CA VAL A 119 8.35 -6.74 1.13
C VAL A 119 8.96 -6.92 2.52
N SER A 120 9.91 -6.08 2.91
CA SER A 120 10.50 -6.14 4.25
C SER A 120 9.47 -5.74 5.30
N ALA A 121 9.67 -6.17 6.56
CA ALA A 121 8.78 -5.80 7.65
C ALA A 121 8.66 -4.28 7.87
N ASN A 122 9.70 -3.53 7.47
CA ASN A 122 9.79 -2.08 7.55
C ASN A 122 9.44 -1.37 6.22
N ALA A 123 8.75 -2.02 5.28
CA ALA A 123 8.47 -1.45 3.96
C ALA A 123 7.69 -0.11 3.98
N LEU A 124 6.98 0.15 5.08
CA LEU A 124 6.25 1.39 5.34
C LEU A 124 6.97 2.34 6.29
N SER A 125 8.10 1.93 6.86
CA SER A 125 8.92 2.78 7.72
C SER A 125 9.86 3.63 6.89
N ARG A 126 10.07 4.89 7.30
CA ARG A 126 11.21 5.67 6.82
C ARG A 126 12.50 5.09 7.42
N ALA A 127 13.52 4.91 6.57
CA ALA A 127 14.87 4.53 6.99
C ALA A 127 15.66 5.75 7.50
#